data_AF-A0A7C5Y120-F1
#
_entry.id   AF-A0A7C5Y120-F1
#
_cell.length_a   1.000
_cell.length_b   1.000
_cell.length_c   1.000
_cell.angle_alpha   90.00
_cell.angle_beta   90.00
_cell.angle_gamma   90.00
#
_symmetry.space_group_name_H-M   'P 1'
#
loop_
_entity.id
_entity.type
_entity.pdbx_description
1 polymer ?
#
loop_
_entity_poly.entity_id
_entity_poly.type
_entity_poly.pdbx_seq_one_letter_code
_entity_poly.pdbx_strand_id
1 'polypeptide(L)'
;MKACFENSTIRVYGTMSYNELKYLLDELTPILLTRGYKPTFYFEGSPVVGSEGLTVIIKLEKTLSESDYSLLKRLMSVFGVEICGEEW
;
A
#
# COMPACT_ATOMS: atom_id res chain seq x y z
N MET A 1 -10.67 0.75 3.16
CA MET A 1 -9.37 0.88 2.47
C MET A 1 -9.06 -0.41 1.74
N LYS A 2 -8.52 -0.32 0.53
CA LYS A 2 -8.10 -1.47 -0.28
C LYS A 2 -6.66 -1.32 -0.74
N ALA A 3 -5.97 -2.44 -0.93
CA ALA A 3 -4.62 -2.48 -1.49
C ALA A 3 -4.50 -3.50 -2.63
N CYS A 4 -4.00 -3.04 -3.78
CA CYS A 4 -3.63 -3.88 -4.91
C CYS A 4 -2.10 -3.93 -5.02
N PHE A 5 -1.59 -5.09 -5.41
CA PHE A 5 -0.17 -5.31 -5.67
C PHE A 5 -0.02 -5.72 -7.13
N GLU A 6 0.79 -5.01 -7.89
CA GLU A 6 1.10 -5.29 -9.29
C GLU A 6 2.62 -5.18 -9.47
N ASN A 7 3.32 -6.31 -9.63
CA ASN A 7 4.77 -6.36 -9.84
C ASN A 7 5.57 -5.56 -8.79
N SER A 8 6.06 -4.38 -9.20
CA SER A 8 6.83 -3.44 -8.39
C SER A 8 6.00 -2.24 -7.92
N THR A 9 4.67 -2.32 -8.00
CA THR A 9 3.75 -1.25 -7.61
C THR A 9 2.77 -1.77 -6.57
N ILE A 10 2.58 -0.99 -5.51
CA ILE A 10 1.55 -1.20 -4.49
C ILE A 10 0.62 0.01 -4.56
N ARG A 11 -0.68 -0.21 -4.79
CA ARG A 11 -1.70 0.85 -4.78
C ARG A 11 -2.57 0.68 -3.56
N VAL A 12 -2.70 1.73 -2.76
CA VAL A 12 -3.61 1.79 -1.61
C VAL A 12 -4.65 2.87 -1.89
N TYR A 13 -5.93 2.55 -1.81
CA TYR A 13 -7.02 3.48 -2.15
C TYR A 13 -8.21 3.34 -1.18
N GLY A 14 -9.12 4.31 -1.21
CA GLY A 14 -10.29 4.32 -0.33
C GLY A 14 -9.94 4.57 1.13
N THR A 15 -8.90 5.36 1.40
CA THR A 15 -8.67 5.92 2.74
C THR A 15 -9.42 7.25 2.88
N MET A 16 -10.16 7.39 3.98
CA MET A 16 -10.95 8.57 4.28
C MET A 16 -10.19 9.58 5.16
N SER A 17 -8.97 9.22 5.59
CA SER A 17 -8.17 10.01 6.54
C SER A 17 -6.68 9.95 6.22
N TYR A 18 -6.05 11.13 6.18
CA TYR A 18 -4.59 11.24 6.09
C TYR A 18 -3.87 10.50 7.22
N ASN A 19 -4.44 10.48 8.43
CA ASN A 19 -3.81 9.85 9.60
C ASN A 19 -3.77 8.32 9.47
N GLU A 20 -4.84 7.70 8.97
CA GLU A 20 -4.89 6.25 8.74
C GLU A 20 -3.87 5.84 7.68
N LEU A 21 -3.78 6.63 6.61
CA LEU A 21 -2.80 6.42 5.57
C LEU A 21 -1.37 6.58 6.09
N LYS A 22 -1.11 7.65 6.85
CA LYS A 22 0.21 7.89 7.45
C LYS A 22 0.62 6.73 8.35
N TYR A 23 -0.27 6.26 9.21
CA TYR A 23 -0.01 5.13 10.10
C TYR A 23 0.36 3.86 9.34
N LEU A 24 -0.40 3.54 8.28
CA LEU A 24 -0.07 2.41 7.40
C LEU A 24 1.32 2.57 6.75
N LEU A 25 1.64 3.77 6.25
CA LEU A 25 2.92 4.03 5.59
C LEU A 25 4.09 4.00 6.57
N ASP A 26 3.92 4.49 7.79
CA ASP A 26 4.94 4.47 8.85
C ASP A 26 5.31 3.01 9.24
N GLU A 27 4.36 2.07 9.14
CA GLU A 27 4.57 0.64 9.40
C GLU A 27 5.11 -0.11 8.17
N LEU A 28 4.65 0.22 6.96
CA LEU A 28 5.06 -0.44 5.72
C LEU A 28 6.49 -0.07 5.31
N THR A 29 6.87 1.20 5.48
CA THR A 29 8.13 1.74 4.96
C THR A 29 9.36 1.06 5.55
N PRO A 30 9.49 0.85 6.88
CA PRO A 30 10.62 0.13 7.46
C PRO A 30 10.75 -1.30 6.93
N ILE A 31 9.62 -2.00 6.70
CA ILE A 31 9.62 -3.39 6.19
C ILE A 31 10.14 -3.42 4.75
N LEU A 32 9.68 -2.50 3.90
CA LEU A 32 10.18 -2.39 2.53
C LEU A 32 11.68 -2.06 2.49
N LEU A 33 12.13 -1.08 3.28
CA LEU A 33 13.53 -0.67 3.34
C LEU A 33 14.45 -1.77 3.88
N THR A 34 14.06 -2.46 4.96
CA THR A 34 14.87 -3.55 5.56
C THR A 34 15.03 -4.75 4.62
N ARG A 35 14.08 -4.96 3.71
CA ARG A 35 14.16 -5.98 2.64
C ARG A 35 14.81 -5.48 1.34
N GLY A 36 15.37 -4.27 1.38
CA GLY A 36 16.10 -3.67 0.27
C GLY A 36 15.21 -3.26 -0.90
N TYR A 37 13.95 -2.95 -0.64
CA TYR A 37 13.10 -2.22 -1.59
C TYR A 37 13.29 -0.73 -1.34
N LYS A 38 13.39 0.07 -2.41
CA LYS A 38 13.39 1.53 -2.31
C LYS A 38 12.01 2.07 -2.76
N PRO A 39 11.09 2.35 -1.83
CA PRO A 39 9.77 2.83 -2.18
C PRO A 39 9.78 4.32 -2.55
N THR A 40 9.08 4.66 -3.63
CA THR A 40 8.74 6.04 -4.03
C THR A 40 7.23 6.22 -3.93
N PHE A 41 6.80 7.25 -3.21
CA PHE A 41 5.38 7.47 -2.90
C PHE A 41 4.80 8.57 -3.78
N TYR A 42 3.64 8.30 -4.38
CA TYR A 42 2.82 9.26 -5.10
C TYR A 42 1.45 9.31 -4.44
N PHE A 43 0.98 10.51 -4.14
CA PHE A 43 -0.30 10.74 -3.47
C PHE A 43 -1.27 11.38 -4.46
N GLU A 44 -2.45 10.80 -4.58
CA GLU A 44 -3.53 11.24 -5.48
C GLU A 44 -4.85 11.31 -4.72
N GLY A 45 -5.81 12.08 -5.25
CA GLY A 45 -7.15 12.23 -4.66
C GLY A 45 -7.26 13.35 -3.63
N SER A 46 -8.46 13.46 -3.05
CA SER A 46 -8.81 14.48 -2.05
C SER A 46 -9.67 13.82 -0.97
N PRO A 47 -9.47 14.11 0.33
CA PRO A 47 -10.16 13.43 1.43
C PRO A 47 -11.64 13.90 1.61
N VAL A 48 -12.31 14.30 0.54
CA VAL A 48 -13.67 14.85 0.59
C VAL A 48 -14.69 13.71 0.71
N VAL A 49 -15.64 13.86 1.65
CA VAL A 49 -16.77 12.92 1.84
C VAL A 49 -17.55 12.76 0.53
N GLY A 50 -17.64 11.52 0.02
CA GLY A 50 -18.32 11.19 -1.24
C GLY A 50 -17.41 11.07 -2.46
N SER A 51 -16.10 11.27 -2.32
CA SER A 51 -15.09 10.93 -3.33
C SER A 51 -14.47 9.54 -3.07
N GLU A 52 -13.65 9.03 -3.99
CA GLU A 52 -12.92 7.76 -3.82
C GLU A 52 -11.87 7.78 -2.69
N GLY A 53 -11.69 8.92 -2.01
CA GLY A 53 -10.75 9.09 -0.91
C GLY A 53 -9.34 9.45 -1.36
N LEU A 54 -8.36 9.34 -0.45
CA LEU A 54 -6.95 9.44 -0.80
C LEU A 54 -6.46 8.12 -1.41
N THR A 55 -5.59 8.24 -2.40
CA THR A 55 -4.90 7.13 -3.04
C THR A 55 -3.40 7.32 -2.90
N VAL A 56 -2.69 6.24 -2.59
CA VAL A 56 -1.22 6.20 -2.58
C VAL A 56 -0.73 5.12 -3.50
N ILE A 57 0.17 5.51 -4.40
CA ILE A 57 0.88 4.61 -5.29
C ILE A 57 2.31 4.55 -4.77
N ILE A 58 2.75 3.35 -4.40
CA ILE A 58 4.09 3.05 -3.92
C ILE A 58 4.81 2.29 -5.03
N LYS A 59 5.76 2.94 -5.69
CA LYS A 59 6.61 2.30 -6.70
C LYS A 59 7.89 1.78 -6.05
N LEU A 60 8.26 0.55 -6.36
CA LEU A 60 9.44 -0.13 -5.89
C LEU A 60 10.44 -0.24 -7.04
N GLU A 61 11.75 -0.17 -6.74
CA GLU A 61 12.80 -0.38 -7.76
C GLU A 61 12.87 -1.81 -8.30
N LYS A 62 12.29 -2.78 -7.58
CA LYS A 62 12.29 -4.21 -7.95
C LYS A 62 10.94 -4.85 -7.62
N THR A 63 10.60 -5.91 -8.35
CA THR A 63 9.39 -6.71 -8.12
C THR A 63 9.42 -7.38 -6.76
N LEU A 64 8.25 -7.47 -6.10
CA LEU A 64 8.11 -8.19 -4.84
C LEU A 64 8.35 -9.69 -5.04
N SER A 65 9.14 -10.29 -4.15
CA SER A 65 9.18 -11.76 -4.06
C SER A 65 7.85 -12.30 -3.53
N GLU A 66 7.51 -13.56 -3.84
CA GLU A 66 6.31 -14.24 -3.33
C GLU A 66 6.25 -14.25 -1.80
N SER A 67 7.41 -14.44 -1.15
CA SER A 67 7.52 -14.38 0.31
C SER A 67 7.23 -12.99 0.87
N ASP A 68 7.69 -11.94 0.18
CA ASP A 68 7.50 -10.55 0.61
C ASP A 68 6.07 -10.10 0.36
N TYR A 69 5.50 -10.46 -0.79
CA TYR A 69 4.09 -10.25 -1.07
C TYR A 69 3.21 -10.89 0.00
N SER A 70 3.47 -12.16 0.35
CA SER A 70 2.70 -12.86 1.38
C SER A 70 2.80 -12.19 2.76
N LEU A 71 3.99 -11.68 3.10
CA LEU A 71 4.20 -10.91 4.32
C LEU A 71 3.41 -9.59 4.31
N LEU A 72 3.53 -8.81 3.23
CA LEU A 72 2.85 -7.53 3.10
C LEU A 72 1.33 -7.70 3.07
N LYS A 73 0.81 -8.74 2.42
CA LYS A 73 -0.61 -9.11 2.39
C LYS A 73 -1.14 -9.35 3.81
N ARG A 74 -0.40 -10.11 4.62
CA ARG A 74 -0.75 -10.37 6.03
C ARG A 74 -0.71 -9.11 6.87
N LEU A 75 0.34 -8.30 6.71
CA LEU A 75 0.48 -7.02 7.42
C LEU A 75 -0.71 -6.10 7.12
N MET A 76 -1.01 -5.89 5.84
CA MET A 76 -2.13 -5.04 5.40
C MET A 76 -3.48 -5.55 5.92
N SER A 77 -3.67 -6.87 5.98
CA SER A 77 -4.88 -7.47 6.55
C SER A 77 -5.03 -7.18 8.05
N VAL A 78 -3.92 -7.14 8.81
CA VAL A 78 -3.92 -6.74 10.24
C VAL A 78 -4.35 -5.29 10.42
N PHE A 79 -4.01 -4.41 9.47
CA PHE A 79 -4.46 -3.01 9.45
C PHE A 79 -5.89 -2.84 8.90
N GLY A 80 -6.63 -3.92 8.67
CA GLY A 80 -7.99 -3.87 8.13
C GLY A 80 -8.05 -3.42 6.67
N VAL A 81 -6.95 -3.54 5.93
CA VAL A 81 -6.89 -3.23 4.51
C VAL A 81 -7.28 -4.48 3.72
N GLU A 82 -8.33 -4.36 2.90
CA GLU A 82 -8.76 -5.44 2.02
C GLU A 82 -7.84 -5.53 0.80
N ILE A 83 -7.42 -6.74 0.44
CA ILE A 83 -6.49 -6.96 -0.68
C ILE A 83 -7.28 -7.25 -1.95
N CYS A 84 -6.89 -6.61 -3.05
CA CYS A 84 -7.52 -6.84 -4.36
C CYS A 84 -7.42 -8.30 -4.80
N GLY A 85 -8.43 -8.76 -5.54
CA GLY A 85 -8.41 -10.07 -6.20
C GLY A 85 -7.17 -10.20 -7.09
N GLU A 86 -6.55 -11.38 -7.04
CA GLU A 86 -5.22 -11.67 -7.58
C GLU A 86 -5.14 -11.46 -9.10
N GLU A 87 -4.25 -10.57 -9.54
CA GLU A 87 -3.52 -10.74 -10.81
C GLU A 87 -2.04 -10.67 -10.49
N TRP A 88 -1.42 -11.85 -10.42
CA TRP A 88 0.02 -12.06 -10.33
C TRP A 88 0.59 -12.25 -11.73
#